data_AF-A0A960U510-F1
#
_entry.id   AF-A0A960U510-F1
#
_cell.length_a   1.000
_cell.length_b   1.000
_cell.length_c   1.000
_cell.angle_alpha   90.00
_cell.angle_beta   90.00
_cell.angle_gamma   90.00
#
_symmetry.space_group_name_H-M   'P 1'
#
loop_
_entity.id
_entity.type
_entity.pdbx_description
1 polymer ?
#
loop_
_entity_poly.entity_id
_entity_poly.type
_entity_poly.pdbx_seq_one_letter_code
_entity_poly.pdbx_strand_id
1 'polypeptide(L)'
;MKRRFKLLFIKSFAISVRLFLKSFAISAGLTAGFLSVSLLAIAVNNVTVKTDWTSGSSLTATEMNNIGNGINTIKTLLESIPNWTKGTTTTDAVFNGGNVGIGTSSPAQKLDVNGNISWNVPWTDVTTFGTGYSNFSTIDSGWQRCQYRKIGDIVYLRGLATKSTALANNEMIINLPSEYLPPKAISFSVPAHGTTDGFSHKLNVYSNGVYLDLKANTTATHINLDGISFSVTP
;
A
#
# COMPACT_ATOMS: atom_id res chain seq x y z
N MET A 1 87.29 76.02 -39.90
CA MET A 1 87.02 76.36 -38.49
C MET A 1 85.52 76.27 -38.22
N LYS A 2 85.05 75.19 -37.57
CA LYS A 2 83.84 75.12 -36.69
C LYS A 2 83.64 73.67 -36.25
N ARG A 3 83.94 73.39 -34.98
CA ARG A 3 83.55 72.16 -34.26
C ARG A 3 82.03 72.20 -34.00
N ARG A 4 81.36 71.05 -33.83
CA ARG A 4 80.52 70.71 -32.64
C ARG A 4 79.70 69.39 -32.78
N PHE A 5 79.84 68.55 -31.74
CA PHE A 5 78.89 67.63 -31.06
C PHE A 5 78.19 66.44 -31.77
N LYS A 6 78.79 65.24 -31.56
CA LYS A 6 78.28 64.02 -30.88
C LYS A 6 76.77 63.73 -30.93
N LEU A 7 76.40 62.57 -31.50
CA LEU A 7 75.33 61.72 -30.95
C LEU A 7 75.81 60.26 -30.90
N LEU A 8 75.73 59.69 -29.71
CA LEU A 8 76.25 58.39 -29.33
C LEU A 8 75.27 57.29 -29.79
N PHE A 9 75.72 56.35 -30.61
CA PHE A 9 74.95 55.12 -30.89
C PHE A 9 74.90 54.28 -29.62
N ILE A 10 73.83 54.39 -28.83
CA ILE A 10 73.51 53.40 -27.80
C ILE A 10 72.62 52.35 -28.46
N LYS A 11 73.19 51.18 -28.74
CA LYS A 11 72.44 49.98 -29.12
C LYS A 11 71.43 49.68 -28.01
N SER A 12 70.17 49.49 -28.41
CA SER A 12 69.06 48.87 -27.67
C SER A 12 69.42 48.36 -26.26
N PHE A 13 69.02 49.12 -25.23
CA PHE A 13 69.15 48.68 -23.84
C PHE A 13 67.82 48.06 -23.40
N ALA A 14 67.72 46.73 -23.44
CA ALA A 14 66.59 46.02 -22.86
C ALA A 14 66.78 45.95 -21.33
N ILE A 15 65.99 46.71 -20.59
CA ILE A 15 65.87 46.57 -19.14
C ILE A 15 64.97 45.36 -18.87
N SER A 16 65.56 44.23 -18.47
CA SER A 16 64.81 43.12 -17.87
C SER A 16 64.81 43.29 -16.36
N VAL A 17 63.70 43.78 -15.79
CA VAL A 17 63.45 43.70 -14.36
C VAL A 17 63.06 42.26 -14.05
N ARG A 18 63.99 41.48 -13.46
CA ARG A 18 63.65 40.15 -12.93
C ARG A 18 63.03 40.33 -11.55
N LEU A 19 61.71 40.19 -11.45
CA LEU A 19 61.03 40.11 -10.16
C LEU A 19 61.13 38.66 -9.66
N PHE A 20 62.00 38.40 -8.68
CA PHE A 20 62.10 37.09 -8.03
C PHE A 20 60.99 37.00 -6.96
N LEU A 21 59.87 36.37 -7.29
CA LEU A 21 58.93 35.85 -6.30
C LEU A 21 59.16 34.35 -6.21
N LYS A 22 59.32 33.84 -4.99
CA LYS A 22 59.74 32.46 -4.71
C LYS A 22 58.81 31.39 -5.29
N SER A 23 57.64 31.76 -5.84
CA SER A 23 56.76 30.90 -6.64
C SER A 23 55.88 31.75 -7.57
N PHE A 24 56.28 31.97 -8.82
CA PHE A 24 55.51 32.27 -10.06
C PHE A 24 56.25 33.27 -10.98
N ALA A 25 56.37 32.94 -12.26
CA ALA A 25 56.86 33.84 -13.30
C ALA A 25 55.68 34.41 -14.11
N ILE A 26 55.57 35.74 -14.19
CA ILE A 26 54.63 36.42 -15.09
C ILE A 26 55.49 37.14 -16.14
N SER A 27 55.40 36.68 -17.40
CA SER A 27 56.06 37.32 -18.55
C SER A 27 55.06 38.28 -19.20
N ALA A 28 55.22 39.59 -18.98
CA ALA A 28 54.46 40.61 -19.69
C ALA A 28 55.42 41.44 -20.58
N GLY A 29 55.26 41.33 -21.90
CA GLY A 29 55.97 42.17 -22.87
C GLY A 29 55.19 43.48 -23.10
N LEU A 30 55.86 44.63 -22.99
CA LEU A 30 55.24 45.94 -23.18
C LEU A 30 55.52 46.45 -24.60
N THR A 31 54.49 46.75 -25.38
CA THR A 31 54.60 47.63 -26.56
C THR A 31 53.36 48.51 -26.62
N ALA A 32 53.57 49.81 -26.39
CA ALA A 32 52.62 50.92 -26.52
C ALA A 32 51.18 50.69 -25.98
N GLY A 33 50.95 51.09 -24.72
CA GLY A 33 49.75 51.90 -24.41
C GLY A 33 48.62 51.32 -23.56
N PHE A 34 48.48 50.01 -23.36
CA PHE A 34 47.45 49.47 -22.46
C PHE A 34 47.96 48.28 -21.64
N LEU A 35 47.80 48.34 -20.31
CA LEU A 35 48.14 47.27 -19.39
C LEU A 35 46.86 46.48 -19.06
N SER A 36 46.50 45.50 -19.89
CA SER A 36 45.43 44.55 -19.53
C SER A 36 46.04 43.32 -18.86
N VAL A 37 46.03 43.30 -17.53
CA VAL A 37 46.30 42.08 -16.76
C VAL A 37 44.96 41.42 -16.47
N SER A 38 44.57 40.46 -17.31
CA SER A 38 43.48 39.54 -16.98
C SER A 38 44.07 38.39 -16.19
N LEU A 39 43.92 38.42 -14.86
CA LEU A 39 44.29 37.29 -14.02
C LEU A 39 43.28 36.15 -14.29
N LEU A 40 43.70 35.08 -14.96
CA LEU A 40 42.79 34.02 -15.38
C LEU A 40 42.38 33.06 -14.23
N ALA A 41 43.26 32.81 -13.25
CA ALA A 41 42.96 32.13 -11.99
C ALA A 41 44.17 32.19 -11.03
N ILE A 42 43.91 32.15 -9.71
CA ILE A 42 44.91 31.81 -8.69
C ILE A 42 44.69 30.35 -8.31
N ALA A 43 45.70 29.50 -8.51
CA ALA A 43 45.69 28.14 -7.99
C ALA A 43 46.43 28.13 -6.63
N VAL A 44 45.68 27.98 -5.54
CA VAL A 44 46.25 27.59 -4.24
C VAL A 44 45.96 26.11 -4.10
N ASN A 45 47.01 25.28 -3.97
CA ASN A 45 46.97 23.82 -3.73
C ASN A 45 45.58 23.16 -3.89
N ASN A 46 45.26 22.82 -5.13
CA ASN A 46 44.09 22.06 -5.56
C ASN A 46 42.69 22.66 -5.29
N VAL A 47 42.59 23.97 -5.02
CA VAL A 47 41.28 24.67 -5.01
C VAL A 47 41.39 26.00 -5.76
N THR A 48 40.64 26.11 -6.86
CA THR A 48 40.40 27.40 -7.53
C THR A 48 39.16 28.01 -6.91
N VAL A 49 39.26 29.18 -6.28
CA VAL A 49 38.10 29.91 -5.73
C VAL A 49 37.83 31.13 -6.59
N LYS A 50 36.59 31.30 -7.04
CA LYS A 50 36.12 32.46 -7.83
C LYS A 50 35.09 33.26 -7.02
N THR A 51 35.23 34.57 -7.06
CA THR A 51 34.73 35.51 -6.04
C THR A 51 33.34 36.09 -6.25
N ASP A 52 32.64 35.83 -7.35
CA ASP A 52 31.37 36.51 -7.61
C ASP A 52 30.38 35.53 -8.25
N TRP A 53 29.20 35.32 -7.67
CA TRP A 53 28.18 34.42 -8.25
C TRP A 53 27.47 35.07 -9.44
N THR A 54 28.22 35.22 -10.51
CA THR A 54 27.76 35.43 -11.90
C THR A 54 28.53 34.42 -12.75
N SER A 55 27.89 33.30 -13.09
CA SER A 55 28.44 32.22 -13.95
C SER A 55 29.94 31.96 -13.75
N GLY A 56 30.35 31.38 -12.62
CA GLY A 56 31.77 31.14 -12.37
C GLY A 56 32.22 30.81 -10.94
N SER A 57 31.36 30.91 -9.93
CA SER A 57 31.75 30.56 -8.55
C SER A 57 32.10 29.09 -8.40
N SER A 58 33.25 28.81 -7.79
CA SER A 58 33.71 27.47 -7.46
C SER A 58 33.53 27.23 -5.97
N LEU A 59 32.85 26.15 -5.61
CA LEU A 59 32.63 25.75 -4.23
C LEU A 59 33.97 25.42 -3.56
N THR A 60 34.19 25.90 -2.34
CA THR A 60 35.34 25.51 -1.52
C THR A 60 35.24 24.04 -1.10
N ALA A 61 36.36 23.42 -0.73
CA ALA A 61 36.38 22.03 -0.27
C ALA A 61 35.47 21.81 0.97
N THR A 62 35.40 22.79 1.87
CA THR A 62 34.52 22.75 3.04
C THR A 62 33.05 22.78 2.66
N GLU A 63 32.67 23.64 1.71
CA GLU A 63 31.29 23.70 1.20
C GLU A 63 30.90 22.40 0.49
N MET A 64 31.81 21.81 -0.29
CA MET A 64 31.59 20.51 -0.93
C MET A 64 31.41 19.38 0.10
N ASN A 65 32.21 19.38 1.17
CA ASN A 65 32.07 18.42 2.26
C ASN A 65 30.72 18.58 2.99
N ASN A 66 30.30 19.81 3.26
CA ASN A 66 29.01 20.09 3.89
C ASN A 66 27.83 19.65 3.01
N ILE A 67 27.92 19.88 1.70
CA ILE A 67 26.93 19.40 0.73
C ILE A 67 26.89 17.87 0.71
N GLY A 68 28.04 17.21 0.67
CA GLY A 68 28.12 15.74 0.73
C GLY A 68 27.51 15.16 2.01
N ASN A 69 27.79 15.78 3.16
CA ASN A 69 27.20 15.40 4.44
C ASN A 69 25.67 15.59 4.46
N GLY A 70 25.18 16.71 3.90
CA GLY A 70 23.75 16.97 3.76
C GLY A 70 23.04 15.94 2.88
N ILE A 71 23.63 15.59 1.73
CA ILE A 71 23.11 14.55 0.82
C ILE A 71 23.06 13.19 1.50
N ASN A 72 24.12 12.81 2.23
CA ASN A 72 24.16 11.55 2.96
C ASN A 72 23.09 11.50 4.05
N THR A 73 22.90 12.60 4.77
CA THR A 73 21.83 12.72 5.79
C THR A 73 20.45 12.52 5.15
N ILE A 74 20.16 13.21 4.05
CA ILE A 74 18.88 13.06 3.32
C ILE A 74 18.69 11.63 2.81
N LYS A 75 19.76 11.01 2.28
CA LYS A 75 19.73 9.61 1.82
C LYS A 75 19.40 8.65 2.96
N THR A 76 20.08 8.79 4.11
CA THR A 76 19.80 7.96 5.29
C THR A 76 18.39 8.18 5.84
N LEU A 77 17.90 9.41 5.83
CA LEU A 77 16.52 9.71 6.22
C LEU A 77 15.53 9.07 5.25
N LEU A 78 15.77 9.14 3.95
CA LEU A 78 14.94 8.51 2.92
C LEU A 78 14.92 6.98 3.04
N GLU A 79 16.08 6.37 3.29
CA GLU A 79 16.21 4.92 3.53
C GLU A 79 15.56 4.49 4.86
N SER A 80 15.46 5.41 5.84
CA SER A 80 14.79 5.17 7.13
C SER A 80 13.28 5.35 7.08
N ILE A 81 12.73 5.96 6.02
CA ILE A 81 11.29 5.99 5.81
C ILE A 81 10.91 4.52 5.47
N PRO A 82 10.22 3.79 6.37
CA PRO A 82 9.79 2.43 6.08
C PRO A 82 9.03 2.47 4.76
N ASN A 83 9.23 1.51 3.85
CA ASN A 83 8.71 1.42 2.47
C ASN A 83 7.22 1.80 2.28
N TRP A 84 6.87 3.05 2.54
CA TRP A 84 5.64 3.70 2.17
C TRP A 84 5.88 4.12 0.74
N THR A 85 5.86 3.12 -0.13
CA THR A 85 5.69 3.38 -1.55
C THR A 85 4.39 4.16 -1.60
N LYS A 86 4.48 5.47 -1.79
CA LYS A 86 3.32 6.34 -1.82
C LYS A 86 2.37 5.71 -2.83
N GLY A 87 1.18 5.32 -2.36
CA GLY A 87 0.09 4.90 -3.21
C GLY A 87 0.04 5.82 -4.42
N THR A 88 -0.09 5.25 -5.62
CA THR A 88 -0.28 6.08 -6.81
C THR A 88 -1.54 6.95 -6.71
N THR A 89 -2.44 6.58 -5.79
CA THR A 89 -3.62 7.34 -5.41
C THR A 89 -3.62 7.66 -3.91
N THR A 90 -4.40 8.66 -3.49
CA THR A 90 -4.58 9.03 -2.07
C THR A 90 -5.32 7.98 -1.24
N THR A 91 -5.68 6.82 -1.83
CA THR A 91 -6.49 5.76 -1.20
C THR A 91 -5.72 4.47 -0.95
N ASP A 92 -4.48 4.33 -1.42
CA ASP A 92 -3.75 3.07 -1.26
C ASP A 92 -3.01 3.02 0.08
N ALA A 93 -3.31 2.01 0.89
CA ALA A 93 -2.47 1.60 2.01
C ALA A 93 -1.62 0.40 1.56
N VAL A 94 -0.34 0.65 1.27
CA VAL A 94 0.58 -0.39 0.78
C VAL A 94 1.47 -0.86 1.94
N PHE A 95 1.30 -2.11 2.36
CA PHE A 95 2.14 -2.78 3.35
C PHE A 95 3.06 -3.79 2.66
N ASN A 96 4.37 -3.48 2.61
CA ASN A 96 5.37 -4.29 1.90
C ASN A 96 5.98 -5.43 2.76
N GLY A 97 5.40 -5.76 3.91
CA GLY A 97 5.87 -6.86 4.75
C GLY A 97 5.05 -7.06 6.03
N GLY A 98 5.24 -8.23 6.67
CA GLY A 98 4.55 -8.60 7.91
C GLY A 98 3.10 -9.07 7.70
N ASN A 99 2.36 -9.15 8.81
CA ASN A 99 0.91 -9.40 8.83
C ASN A 99 0.18 -8.06 9.10
N VAL A 100 -1.03 -7.91 8.56
CA VAL A 100 -1.85 -6.71 8.78
C VAL A 100 -2.87 -6.99 9.89
N GLY A 101 -2.83 -6.20 10.96
CA GLY A 101 -3.78 -6.23 12.06
C GLY A 101 -4.71 -5.03 12.05
N ILE A 102 -6.02 -5.25 12.08
CA ILE A 102 -7.03 -4.20 12.28
C ILE A 102 -7.71 -4.45 13.62
N GLY A 103 -7.51 -3.56 14.59
CA GLY A 103 -8.01 -3.76 15.97
C GLY A 103 -7.24 -4.83 16.77
N THR A 104 -6.12 -5.33 16.25
CA THR A 104 -5.22 -6.29 16.92
C THR A 104 -3.76 -5.89 16.70
N SER A 105 -2.94 -5.95 17.75
CA SER A 105 -1.51 -5.64 17.71
C SER A 105 -0.62 -6.87 17.50
N SER A 106 -1.19 -8.07 17.53
CA SER A 106 -0.49 -9.35 17.35
C SER A 106 -1.25 -10.25 16.37
N PRO A 107 -1.20 -9.95 15.05
CA PRO A 107 -1.96 -10.69 14.04
C PRO A 107 -1.50 -12.15 13.95
N ALA A 108 -2.39 -13.11 14.19
CA ALA A 108 -2.08 -14.54 14.09
C ALA A 108 -2.04 -15.04 12.64
N GLN A 109 -2.64 -14.28 11.71
CA GLN A 109 -2.75 -14.60 10.29
C GLN A 109 -2.28 -13.41 9.45
N LYS A 110 -2.10 -13.62 8.14
CA LYS A 110 -1.65 -12.57 7.20
C LYS A 110 -2.52 -11.32 7.24
N LEU A 111 -3.82 -11.51 7.43
CA LEU A 111 -4.78 -10.46 7.77
C LEU A 111 -5.54 -10.95 9.01
N ASP A 112 -5.54 -10.14 10.06
CA ASP A 112 -6.26 -10.41 11.30
C ASP A 112 -7.08 -9.16 11.67
N VAL A 113 -8.40 -9.33 11.77
CA VAL A 113 -9.34 -8.25 12.03
C VAL A 113 -10.12 -8.60 13.29
N ASN A 114 -9.86 -7.85 14.36
CA ASN A 114 -10.67 -7.89 15.56
C ASN A 114 -11.87 -6.95 15.40
N GLY A 115 -12.87 -7.40 14.65
CA GLY A 115 -14.08 -6.63 14.35
C GLY A 115 -14.82 -7.13 13.12
N ASN A 116 -15.80 -6.33 12.68
CA ASN A 116 -16.63 -6.67 11.52
C ASN A 116 -15.92 -6.35 10.21
N ILE A 117 -16.05 -7.24 9.22
CA ILE A 117 -15.58 -7.02 7.86
C ILE A 117 -16.79 -6.79 6.96
N SER A 118 -16.78 -5.68 6.22
CA SER A 118 -17.76 -5.42 5.16
C SER A 118 -17.27 -6.02 3.86
N TRP A 119 -18.11 -6.82 3.22
CA TRP A 119 -17.84 -7.42 1.92
C TRP A 119 -18.78 -6.81 0.90
N ASN A 120 -18.25 -6.33 -0.23
CA ASN A 120 -19.04 -5.88 -1.37
C ASN A 120 -19.52 -7.08 -2.22
N VAL A 121 -20.12 -8.08 -1.56
CA VAL A 121 -20.75 -9.23 -2.20
C VAL A 121 -22.23 -9.22 -1.82
N PRO A 122 -23.13 -9.00 -2.78
CA PRO A 122 -24.56 -8.92 -2.50
C PRO A 122 -25.10 -10.28 -2.04
N TRP A 123 -26.17 -10.23 -1.25
CA TRP A 123 -26.93 -11.42 -0.92
C TRP A 123 -27.83 -11.80 -2.09
N THR A 124 -27.91 -13.10 -2.36
CA THR A 124 -28.81 -13.67 -3.37
C THR A 124 -29.99 -14.33 -2.66
N ASP A 125 -31.20 -14.05 -3.13
CA ASP A 125 -32.41 -14.68 -2.61
C ASP A 125 -32.44 -16.17 -2.97
N VAL A 126 -32.84 -17.01 -2.00
CA VAL A 126 -33.26 -18.37 -2.29
C VAL A 126 -34.59 -18.32 -3.00
N THR A 127 -34.64 -18.85 -4.22
CA THR A 127 -35.87 -18.99 -5.03
C THR A 127 -36.35 -20.44 -5.12
N THR A 128 -35.48 -21.39 -4.81
CA THR A 128 -35.73 -22.83 -4.89
C THR A 128 -35.77 -23.45 -3.51
N PHE A 129 -36.99 -23.57 -2.98
CA PHE A 129 -37.26 -24.23 -1.70
C PHE A 129 -37.64 -25.71 -1.90
N GLY A 130 -37.48 -26.50 -0.85
CA GLY A 130 -38.07 -27.83 -0.80
C GLY A 130 -39.60 -27.77 -0.76
N THR A 131 -40.24 -28.93 -0.94
CA THR A 131 -41.71 -28.99 -1.08
C THR A 131 -42.41 -28.43 0.16
N GLY A 132 -43.25 -27.41 -0.05
CA GLY A 132 -44.04 -26.76 1.01
C GLY A 132 -43.29 -25.71 1.84
N TYR A 133 -41.99 -25.52 1.60
CA TYR A 133 -41.17 -24.50 2.26
C TYR A 133 -41.21 -23.17 1.49
N SER A 134 -41.11 -22.08 2.23
CA SER A 134 -41.04 -20.71 1.69
C SER A 134 -40.31 -19.79 2.66
N ASN A 135 -40.10 -18.53 2.25
CA ASN A 135 -39.70 -17.48 3.18
C ASN A 135 -40.76 -17.30 4.29
N PHE A 136 -40.32 -17.09 5.54
CA PHE A 136 -41.21 -16.82 6.67
C PHE A 136 -42.04 -15.54 6.49
N SER A 137 -41.43 -14.51 5.90
CA SER A 137 -42.08 -13.22 5.62
C SER A 137 -41.97 -12.90 4.13
N THR A 138 -43.09 -12.50 3.53
CA THR A 138 -43.18 -12.03 2.13
C THR A 138 -43.05 -10.51 2.02
N ILE A 139 -43.07 -9.78 3.15
CA ILE A 139 -42.88 -8.32 3.13
C ILE A 139 -41.38 -8.00 3.07
N ASP A 140 -41.02 -7.28 2.01
CA ASP A 140 -39.66 -6.92 1.64
C ASP A 140 -38.97 -6.08 2.72
N SER A 141 -38.13 -6.67 3.56
CA SER A 141 -37.04 -5.95 4.25
C SER A 141 -36.03 -6.88 4.91
N GLY A 142 -35.03 -7.31 4.13
CA GLY A 142 -33.72 -7.66 4.65
C GLY A 142 -33.61 -9.03 5.35
N TRP A 143 -33.52 -9.05 6.68
CA TRP A 143 -32.91 -10.14 7.47
C TRP A 143 -33.70 -11.45 7.52
N GLN A 144 -34.99 -11.45 7.23
CA GLN A 144 -35.86 -12.63 7.39
C GLN A 144 -35.96 -13.49 6.12
N ARG A 145 -35.53 -12.98 4.96
CA ARG A 145 -35.56 -13.73 3.70
C ARG A 145 -34.40 -14.72 3.67
N CYS A 146 -34.69 -15.96 3.29
CA CYS A 146 -33.68 -16.97 3.06
C CYS A 146 -32.77 -16.50 1.93
N GLN A 147 -31.51 -16.28 2.26
CA GLN A 147 -30.52 -15.72 1.35
C GLN A 147 -29.19 -16.43 1.53
N TYR A 148 -28.41 -16.41 0.47
CA TYR A 148 -27.07 -16.97 0.44
C TYR A 148 -26.10 -16.03 -0.26
N ARG A 149 -24.83 -16.16 0.07
CA ARG A 149 -23.72 -15.55 -0.67
C ARG A 149 -22.45 -16.37 -0.47
N LYS A 150 -21.47 -16.16 -1.33
CA LYS A 150 -20.16 -16.79 -1.26
C LYS A 150 -19.07 -15.72 -1.23
N ILE A 151 -18.16 -15.83 -0.28
CA ILE A 151 -16.99 -14.95 -0.14
C ILE A 151 -15.76 -15.86 -0.11
N GLY A 152 -14.95 -15.81 -1.17
CA GLY A 152 -13.93 -16.82 -1.39
C GLY A 152 -14.57 -18.21 -1.46
N ASP A 153 -14.11 -19.13 -0.60
CA ASP A 153 -14.64 -20.50 -0.52
C ASP A 153 -15.73 -20.66 0.55
N ILE A 154 -16.02 -19.62 1.33
CA ILE A 154 -17.02 -19.70 2.41
C ILE A 154 -18.38 -19.23 1.90
N VAL A 155 -19.36 -20.11 2.03
CA VAL A 155 -20.78 -19.81 1.82
C VAL A 155 -21.39 -19.39 3.14
N TYR A 156 -22.21 -18.34 3.10
CA TYR A 156 -23.01 -17.86 4.23
C TYR A 156 -24.48 -18.01 3.89
N LEU A 157 -25.26 -18.53 4.82
CA LEU A 157 -26.72 -18.54 4.77
C LEU A 157 -27.29 -17.62 5.84
N ARG A 158 -28.48 -17.09 5.57
CA ARG A 158 -29.26 -16.30 6.52
C ARG A 158 -30.75 -16.40 6.22
N GLY A 159 -31.56 -15.91 7.14
CA GLY A 159 -33.01 -15.81 7.02
C GLY A 159 -33.78 -16.95 7.67
N LEU A 160 -35.10 -16.87 7.55
CA LEU A 160 -36.04 -17.78 8.19
C LEU A 160 -36.87 -18.51 7.13
N ALA A 161 -36.83 -19.84 7.14
CA ALA A 161 -37.66 -20.68 6.30
C ALA A 161 -38.89 -21.16 7.07
N THR A 162 -40.08 -21.00 6.50
CA THR A 162 -41.33 -21.53 7.05
C THR A 162 -41.84 -22.65 6.17
N LYS A 163 -42.74 -23.46 6.70
CA LYS A 163 -43.47 -24.47 5.94
C LYS A 163 -44.96 -24.28 6.18
N SER A 164 -45.75 -24.39 5.10
CA SER A 164 -47.21 -24.28 5.16
C SER A 164 -47.90 -25.48 5.85
N THR A 165 -47.14 -26.54 6.13
CA THR A 165 -47.59 -27.74 6.83
C THR A 165 -46.64 -28.06 7.98
N ALA A 166 -46.98 -29.06 8.79
CA ALA A 166 -46.08 -29.52 9.85
C ALA A 166 -44.70 -29.88 9.28
N LEU A 167 -43.66 -29.44 9.98
CA LEU A 167 -42.29 -29.83 9.67
C LEU A 167 -42.16 -31.35 9.83
N ALA A 168 -41.41 -32.00 8.94
CA ALA A 168 -41.03 -33.41 9.10
C ALA A 168 -39.51 -33.60 9.11
N ASN A 169 -39.07 -34.75 9.59
CA ASN A 169 -37.65 -35.08 9.67
C ASN A 169 -37.06 -35.40 8.27
N ASN A 170 -35.80 -35.04 8.06
CA ASN A 170 -35.04 -35.26 6.83
C ASN A 170 -35.68 -34.63 5.58
N GLU A 171 -36.19 -33.42 5.72
CA GLU A 171 -36.76 -32.66 4.60
C GLU A 171 -35.76 -31.65 4.05
N MET A 172 -35.67 -31.53 2.72
CA MET A 172 -34.95 -30.43 2.11
C MET A 172 -35.69 -29.12 2.39
N ILE A 173 -34.98 -28.12 2.90
CA ILE A 173 -35.52 -26.77 3.14
C ILE A 173 -35.23 -25.90 1.93
N ILE A 174 -33.97 -25.87 1.50
CA ILE A 174 -33.51 -25.06 0.36
C ILE A 174 -32.62 -25.90 -0.56
N ASN A 175 -32.81 -25.70 -1.86
CA ASN A 175 -31.93 -26.22 -2.90
C ASN A 175 -31.03 -25.07 -3.36
N LEU A 176 -29.73 -25.15 -3.08
CA LEU A 176 -28.75 -24.16 -3.52
C LEU A 176 -28.12 -24.60 -4.85
N PRO A 177 -27.62 -23.68 -5.68
CA PRO A 177 -26.82 -24.05 -6.84
C PRO A 177 -25.58 -24.84 -6.39
N SER A 178 -25.13 -25.80 -7.22
CA SER A 178 -24.07 -26.75 -6.86
C SER A 178 -22.75 -26.11 -6.42
N GLU A 179 -22.43 -24.91 -6.91
CA GLU A 179 -21.21 -24.16 -6.54
C GLU A 179 -21.25 -23.54 -5.12
N TYR A 180 -22.42 -23.58 -4.46
CA TYR A 180 -22.65 -23.14 -3.09
C TYR A 180 -22.86 -24.32 -2.12
N LEU A 181 -22.67 -25.56 -2.58
CA LEU A 181 -22.83 -26.76 -1.77
C LEU A 181 -21.47 -27.38 -1.45
N PRO A 182 -21.28 -27.91 -0.24
CA PRO A 182 -20.01 -28.51 0.15
C PRO A 182 -19.87 -29.90 -0.48
N PRO A 183 -18.63 -30.34 -0.80
CA PRO A 183 -18.38 -31.67 -1.35
C PRO A 183 -18.61 -32.78 -0.31
N LYS A 184 -18.56 -32.44 0.98
CA LYS A 184 -18.80 -33.34 2.11
C LYS A 184 -19.91 -32.78 2.99
N ALA A 185 -20.74 -33.66 3.53
CA ALA A 185 -21.84 -33.27 4.41
C ALA A 185 -21.33 -32.53 5.66
N ILE A 186 -21.99 -31.42 6.00
CA ILE A 186 -21.68 -30.62 7.20
C ILE A 186 -22.98 -30.43 7.99
N SER A 187 -22.88 -30.52 9.32
CA SER A 187 -24.03 -30.38 10.20
C SER A 187 -23.91 -29.15 11.10
N PHE A 188 -25.02 -28.46 11.30
CA PHE A 188 -25.16 -27.29 12.16
C PHE A 188 -26.25 -27.52 13.20
N SER A 189 -26.03 -27.00 14.40
CA SER A 189 -27.06 -26.92 15.43
C SER A 189 -27.68 -25.53 15.35
N VAL A 190 -28.97 -25.45 15.04
CA VAL A 190 -29.70 -24.17 14.95
C VAL A 190 -30.82 -24.13 15.97
N PRO A 191 -31.05 -22.99 16.65
CA PRO A 191 -32.10 -22.92 17.67
C PRO A 191 -33.47 -23.21 17.06
N ALA A 192 -34.27 -24.01 17.78
CA ALA A 192 -35.66 -24.24 17.43
C ALA A 192 -36.50 -23.03 17.85
N HIS A 193 -36.89 -22.20 16.88
CA HIS A 193 -37.64 -20.99 17.17
C HIS A 193 -39.09 -21.33 17.56
N GLY A 194 -39.59 -20.67 18.61
CA GLY A 194 -40.92 -20.94 19.18
C GLY A 194 -40.94 -22.04 20.24
N THR A 195 -39.77 -22.53 20.67
CA THR A 195 -39.67 -23.46 21.81
C THR A 195 -38.96 -22.77 22.99
N THR A 196 -39.52 -22.89 24.19
CA THR A 196 -38.94 -22.43 25.46
C THR A 196 -37.76 -23.30 25.92
N ASP A 197 -37.46 -24.35 25.19
CA ASP A 197 -36.88 -25.56 25.74
C ASP A 197 -35.36 -25.64 25.52
N GLY A 198 -34.74 -24.58 25.00
CA GLY A 198 -33.29 -24.50 24.76
C GLY A 198 -32.78 -25.52 23.73
N PHE A 199 -33.66 -26.09 22.93
CA PHE A 199 -33.32 -27.14 21.98
C PHE A 199 -32.98 -26.59 20.60
N SER A 200 -32.07 -27.28 19.91
CA SER A 200 -31.67 -26.96 18.54
C SER A 200 -32.14 -28.05 17.58
N HIS A 201 -32.65 -27.63 16.41
CA HIS A 201 -32.72 -28.50 15.24
C HIS A 201 -31.31 -28.77 14.73
N LYS A 202 -31.17 -29.86 13.98
CA LYS A 202 -29.95 -30.11 13.23
C LYS A 202 -30.21 -29.78 11.76
N LEU A 203 -29.33 -28.99 11.17
CA LEU A 203 -29.32 -28.75 9.73
C LEU A 203 -28.16 -29.50 9.12
N ASN A 204 -28.41 -30.26 8.07
CA ASN A 204 -27.36 -30.90 7.29
C ASN A 204 -27.28 -30.24 5.93
N VAL A 205 -26.10 -29.78 5.57
CA VAL A 205 -25.79 -29.30 4.23
C VAL A 205 -25.10 -30.44 3.50
N TYR A 206 -25.79 -31.01 2.52
CA TYR A 206 -25.28 -32.07 1.64
C TYR A 206 -24.89 -31.47 0.28
N SER A 207 -24.31 -32.29 -0.59
CA SER A 207 -23.96 -31.90 -1.97
C SER A 207 -25.17 -31.61 -2.87
N ASN A 208 -26.39 -31.84 -2.39
CA ASN A 208 -27.64 -31.66 -3.13
C ASN A 208 -28.66 -30.74 -2.45
N GLY A 209 -28.30 -30.09 -1.33
CA GLY A 209 -29.19 -29.14 -0.66
C GLY A 209 -29.00 -29.06 0.85
N VAL A 210 -29.79 -28.20 1.48
CA VAL A 210 -29.84 -28.05 2.95
C VAL A 210 -31.08 -28.75 3.47
N TYR A 211 -30.88 -29.62 4.45
CA TYR A 211 -31.89 -30.51 5.00
C TYR A 211 -32.09 -30.27 6.49
N LEU A 212 -33.34 -30.38 6.91
CA LEU A 212 -33.78 -30.33 8.29
C LEU A 212 -33.83 -31.72 8.91
N ASP A 213 -33.04 -31.93 9.95
CA ASP A 213 -33.26 -33.01 10.90
C ASP A 213 -33.99 -32.44 12.12
N LEU A 214 -35.26 -32.82 12.22
CA LEU A 214 -36.11 -32.38 13.30
C LEU A 214 -35.75 -33.11 14.58
N LYS A 215 -35.67 -32.32 15.65
CA LYS A 215 -35.80 -32.88 16.98
C LYS A 215 -37.23 -33.37 17.21
N ALA A 216 -37.38 -34.53 17.84
CA ALA A 216 -38.67 -35.06 18.26
C ALA A 216 -39.45 -34.04 19.15
N ASN A 217 -40.77 -34.02 18.99
CA ASN A 217 -41.72 -33.20 19.76
C ASN A 217 -41.53 -31.67 19.63
N THR A 218 -41.07 -31.18 18.49
CA THR A 218 -40.99 -29.73 18.24
C THR A 218 -42.34 -29.13 17.84
N THR A 219 -42.59 -27.90 18.27
CA THR A 219 -43.68 -27.03 17.79
C THR A 219 -43.17 -25.88 16.91
N ALA A 220 -41.91 -25.97 16.46
CA ALA A 220 -41.29 -24.91 15.66
C ALA A 220 -42.12 -24.64 14.40
N THR A 221 -42.38 -23.36 14.14
CA THR A 221 -43.12 -22.90 12.95
C THR A 221 -42.20 -22.50 11.81
N HIS A 222 -40.90 -22.34 12.09
CA HIS A 222 -39.90 -21.93 11.12
C HIS A 222 -38.50 -22.33 11.55
N ILE A 223 -37.57 -22.31 10.59
CA ILE A 223 -36.18 -22.70 10.72
C ILE A 223 -35.29 -21.49 10.53
N ASN A 224 -34.35 -21.29 11.44
CA ASN A 224 -33.36 -20.22 11.36
C ASN A 224 -32.12 -20.69 10.59
N LEU A 225 -31.73 -19.94 9.56
CA LEU A 225 -30.52 -20.15 8.76
C LEU A 225 -29.40 -19.16 9.10
N ASP A 226 -29.65 -18.18 9.97
CA ASP A 226 -28.68 -17.15 10.37
C ASP A 226 -27.44 -17.75 11.02
N GLY A 227 -26.27 -17.26 10.61
CA GLY A 227 -24.98 -17.65 11.17
C GLY A 227 -24.42 -18.97 10.62
N ILE A 228 -25.14 -19.65 9.73
CA ILE A 228 -24.62 -20.84 9.05
C ILE A 228 -23.56 -20.39 8.04
N SER A 229 -22.37 -20.95 8.18
CA SER A 229 -21.30 -20.80 7.21
C SER A 229 -20.49 -22.08 7.05
N PHE A 230 -20.09 -22.38 5.82
CA PHE A 230 -19.31 -23.56 5.49
C PHE A 230 -18.42 -23.33 4.28
N SER A 231 -17.36 -24.13 4.18
CA SER A 231 -16.49 -24.18 3.00
C SER A 231 -17.12 -25.02 1.89
N VAL A 232 -16.98 -24.57 0.64
CA VAL A 232 -17.25 -25.39 -0.55
C VAL A 232 -16.00 -26.11 -1.07
N THR A 233 -14.86 -25.90 -0.42
CA THR A 233 -13.62 -26.64 -0.66
C THR A 233 -13.33 -27.60 0.52
N PRO A 234 -12.74 -28.78 0.25
CA PRO A 234 -12.45 -29.82 1.26
C PRO A 234 -11.53 -29.37 2.40
#